data_AF-A0A975XNY1-F1
#
_entry.id   AF-A0A975XNY1-F1
#
_cell.length_a   1.000
_cell.length_b   1.000
_cell.length_c   1.000
_cell.angle_alpha   90.00
_cell.angle_beta   90.00
_cell.angle_gamma   90.00
#
_symmetry.space_group_name_H-M   'P 1'
#
loop_
_entity.id
_entity.type
_entity.pdbx_description
1 polymer ?
#
loop_
_entity_poly.entity_id
_entity_poly.type
_entity_poly.pdbx_seq_one_letter_code
_entity_poly.pdbx_strand_id
1 'polypeptide(L)'
;MFKKFGRLPKRNLKKRIEGSLYYKNNKFTNLEEKPALTEGVSIVDVLKSFFSKDVNTIPTKIPITETNLFTLNDEKDYFIWFGHSSYLLNLGKIKFLVDPVFSVNASPLPNNVKEFAGTEYYKSDKMPHIDYLIITHDHYDHLDYKTILELKNKVGKVILPLGVSEHFLYWGYKKENIIELEWYESFELSENFTITSEPTHHSSGRFLKANQSLWTSYVLKYQTKNIFLGGDGAYGKHFKEIGKKYVRFDLAFMENGQYNKLWKYSHMFPKETLQAAKDINAQVVVPIHNSKFKLSVHEWNEPLKEITRLNKEEFKLNLVTMKIGDVVYIDNLNFNYERCLTKIKN
;
A
#
# COMPACT_ATOMS: atom_id res chain seq x y z
N MET A 1 -3.50 2.68 25.91
CA MET A 1 -3.46 3.68 24.81
C MET A 1 -2.11 3.76 24.10
N PHE A 2 -0.95 3.64 24.77
CA PHE A 2 0.37 3.78 24.12
C PHE A 2 0.80 2.65 23.17
N LYS A 3 0.29 1.42 23.32
CA LYS A 3 0.74 0.29 22.49
C LYS A 3 0.55 0.51 20.99
N LYS A 4 -0.49 1.24 20.57
CA LYS A 4 -0.81 1.50 19.14
C LYS A 4 0.26 2.29 18.37
N PHE A 5 1.09 3.04 19.09
CA PHE A 5 2.23 3.78 18.52
C PHE A 5 3.39 2.85 18.14
N GLY A 6 3.32 1.57 18.49
CA GLY A 6 4.42 0.64 18.28
C GLY A 6 5.57 0.88 19.25
N ARG A 7 6.76 0.46 18.84
CA ARG A 7 8.00 0.59 19.61
C ARG A 7 9.19 0.73 18.66
N LEU A 8 10.11 1.62 18.99
CA LEU A 8 11.35 1.79 18.24
C LEU A 8 12.27 0.56 18.36
N PRO A 9 13.00 0.20 17.29
CA PRO A 9 13.92 -0.94 17.28
C PRO A 9 14.91 -0.97 18.46
N LYS A 10 15.16 -2.15 19.03
CA LYS A 10 16.11 -2.34 20.14
C LYS A 10 17.04 -3.52 19.91
N ARG A 11 18.11 -3.62 20.72
CA ARG A 11 19.01 -4.79 20.81
C ARG A 11 19.53 -5.24 19.43
N ASN A 12 19.36 -6.52 19.09
CA ASN A 12 19.90 -7.11 17.85
C ASN A 12 19.28 -6.49 16.60
N LEU A 13 18.00 -6.15 16.63
CA LEU A 13 17.35 -5.50 15.50
C LEU A 13 17.92 -4.09 15.28
N LYS A 14 18.11 -3.33 16.36
CA LYS A 14 18.78 -2.03 16.28
C LYS A 14 20.18 -2.15 15.69
N LYS A 15 20.97 -3.15 16.09
CA LYS A 15 22.30 -3.42 15.51
C LYS A 15 22.22 -3.75 14.01
N ARG A 16 21.24 -4.54 13.57
CA ARG A 16 21.02 -4.84 12.15
C ARG A 16 20.72 -3.56 11.36
N ILE A 17 19.83 -2.71 11.88
CA ILE A 17 19.48 -1.42 11.28
C ILE A 17 20.69 -0.48 11.20
N GLU A 18 21.46 -0.34 12.28
CA GLU A 18 22.65 0.52 12.31
C GLU A 18 23.77 0.02 11.37
N GLY A 19 23.76 -1.27 11.00
CA GLY A 19 24.66 -1.84 10.01
C GLY A 19 24.18 -1.73 8.56
N SER A 20 22.95 -1.25 8.33
CA SER A 20 22.39 -1.06 6.99
C SER A 20 23.10 0.05 6.21
N LEU A 21 23.36 -0.19 4.92
CA LEU A 21 23.88 0.84 4.01
C LEU A 21 22.87 1.98 3.76
N TYR A 22 21.58 1.73 4.04
CA TYR A 22 20.47 2.65 3.83
C TYR A 22 20.10 3.42 5.10
N TYR A 23 20.73 3.13 6.24
CA TYR A 23 20.53 3.83 7.50
C TYR A 23 21.70 4.77 7.80
N LYS A 24 21.49 6.07 7.62
CA LYS A 24 22.51 7.12 7.78
C LYS A 24 22.00 8.22 8.69
N ASN A 25 22.89 8.80 9.50
CA ASN A 25 22.54 9.92 10.38
C ASN A 25 21.33 9.62 11.30
N ASN A 26 21.28 8.41 11.86
CA ASN A 26 20.20 7.92 12.73
C ASN A 26 18.80 7.82 12.08
N LYS A 27 18.74 7.62 10.76
CA LYS A 27 17.48 7.38 10.02
C LYS A 27 17.71 6.60 8.73
N PHE A 28 16.70 5.91 8.24
CA PHE A 28 16.69 5.42 6.87
C PHE A 28 16.59 6.59 5.87
N THR A 29 17.21 6.42 4.71
CA THR A 29 17.26 7.43 3.64
C THR A 29 16.89 6.82 2.29
N ASN A 30 16.15 7.56 1.46
CA ASN A 30 15.87 7.18 0.08
C ASN A 30 17.16 7.07 -0.75
N LEU A 31 17.13 6.25 -1.80
CA LEU A 31 18.26 6.11 -2.75
C LEU A 31 18.53 7.38 -3.55
N GLU A 32 17.47 8.16 -3.79
CA GLU A 32 17.54 9.49 -4.39
C GLU A 32 17.20 10.52 -3.32
N GLU A 33 18.03 11.55 -3.17
CA GLU A 33 17.76 12.62 -2.24
C GLU A 33 16.64 13.51 -2.83
N LYS A 34 15.45 13.42 -2.23
CA LYS A 34 14.39 14.40 -2.40
C LYS A 34 13.87 14.80 -1.02
N PRO A 35 13.62 16.09 -0.76
CA PRO A 35 13.03 16.53 0.50
C PRO A 35 11.62 15.98 0.66
N ALA A 36 11.13 15.87 1.90
CA ALA A 36 9.75 15.42 2.15
C ALA A 36 8.70 16.45 1.68
N LEU A 37 9.05 17.74 1.71
CA LEU A 37 8.21 18.83 1.24
C LEU A 37 8.78 19.44 -0.04
N THR A 38 7.93 20.07 -0.83
CA THR A 38 8.37 20.85 -1.98
C THR A 38 9.25 22.02 -1.56
N GLU A 39 10.15 22.47 -2.43
CA GLU A 39 11.07 23.57 -2.17
C GLU A 39 10.32 24.82 -1.72
N GLY A 40 10.72 25.39 -0.57
CA GLY A 40 10.09 26.59 0.00
C GLY A 40 8.77 26.35 0.75
N VAL A 41 8.26 25.11 0.82
CA VAL A 41 7.04 24.77 1.55
C VAL A 41 7.35 24.44 3.01
N SER A 42 6.61 25.05 3.94
CA SER A 42 6.67 24.75 5.37
C SER A 42 5.56 23.81 5.83
N ILE A 43 5.73 23.19 7.01
CA ILE A 43 4.67 22.41 7.67
C ILE A 43 3.42 23.26 7.92
N VAL A 44 3.59 24.57 8.17
CA VAL A 44 2.46 25.50 8.37
C VAL A 44 1.65 25.64 7.08
N ASP A 45 2.29 25.64 5.92
CA ASP A 45 1.60 25.72 4.62
C ASP A 45 0.81 24.44 4.33
N VAL A 46 1.39 23.28 4.66
CA VAL A 46 0.69 21.99 4.61
C VAL A 46 -0.54 22.01 5.50
N LEU A 47 -0.41 22.42 6.77
CA LEU A 47 -1.54 22.52 7.69
C LEU A 47 -2.61 23.48 7.19
N LYS A 48 -2.23 24.66 6.69
CA LYS A 48 -3.15 25.64 6.09
C LYS A 48 -3.92 25.06 4.89
N SER A 49 -3.29 24.20 4.09
CA SER A 49 -3.95 23.59 2.93
C SER A 49 -5.18 22.77 3.32
N PHE A 50 -5.17 22.10 4.49
CA PHE A 50 -6.32 21.34 4.99
C PHE A 50 -7.50 22.21 5.45
N PHE A 51 -7.28 23.53 5.63
CA PHE A 51 -8.32 24.51 5.95
C PHE A 51 -8.80 25.33 4.74
N SER A 52 -8.23 25.10 3.55
CA SER A 52 -8.66 25.78 2.32
C SER A 52 -10.07 25.31 1.89
N LYS A 53 -10.82 26.21 1.22
CA LYS A 53 -12.26 26.06 0.91
C LYS A 53 -12.58 24.78 0.12
N ASP A 54 -13.78 24.25 0.35
CA ASP A 54 -14.29 22.96 -0.13
C ASP A 54 -14.12 22.70 -1.63
N VAL A 55 -13.09 21.92 -1.94
CA VAL A 55 -13.17 20.86 -2.94
C VAL A 55 -13.88 19.66 -2.33
N ASN A 56 -14.64 18.95 -3.16
CA ASN A 56 -15.41 17.76 -2.82
C ASN A 56 -14.52 16.58 -2.33
N THR A 57 -13.94 16.71 -1.14
CA THR A 57 -12.89 15.83 -0.58
C THR A 57 -13.43 14.63 0.19
N ILE A 58 -14.72 14.66 0.54
CA ILE A 58 -15.40 13.59 1.27
C ILE A 58 -16.70 13.27 0.51
N PRO A 59 -16.91 12.01 0.09
CA PRO A 59 -18.15 11.59 -0.56
C PRO A 59 -19.29 11.48 0.44
N THR A 60 -20.53 11.58 -0.04
CA THR A 60 -21.73 11.21 0.74
C THR A 60 -21.70 9.73 1.12
N LYS A 61 -21.39 8.84 0.16
CA LYS A 61 -21.23 7.39 0.37
C LYS A 61 -20.46 6.74 -0.79
N ILE A 62 -19.53 5.85 -0.49
CA ILE A 62 -18.85 4.99 -1.47
C ILE A 62 -19.71 3.73 -1.72
N PRO A 63 -20.09 3.43 -2.97
CA PRO A 63 -20.73 2.17 -3.30
C PRO A 63 -19.71 1.04 -3.29
N ILE A 64 -20.11 -0.07 -2.71
CA ILE A 64 -19.29 -1.27 -2.54
C ILE A 64 -20.01 -2.51 -3.05
N THR A 65 -19.27 -3.58 -3.24
CA THR A 65 -19.78 -4.93 -3.45
C THR A 65 -19.56 -5.73 -2.17
N GLU A 66 -20.62 -6.24 -1.56
CA GLU A 66 -20.54 -6.99 -0.29
C GLU A 66 -20.20 -8.48 -0.52
N THR A 67 -19.01 -8.76 -1.04
CA THR A 67 -18.60 -10.14 -1.31
C THR A 67 -18.32 -10.92 -0.03
N ASN A 68 -18.92 -12.11 0.11
CA ASN A 68 -18.58 -13.06 1.16
C ASN A 68 -17.27 -13.79 0.83
N LEU A 69 -16.20 -13.47 1.56
CA LEU A 69 -14.86 -14.01 1.30
C LEU A 69 -14.73 -15.51 1.59
N PHE A 70 -15.59 -16.08 2.44
CA PHE A 70 -15.53 -17.49 2.83
C PHE A 70 -16.11 -18.44 1.77
N THR A 71 -16.80 -17.91 0.76
CA THR A 71 -17.45 -18.72 -0.28
C THR A 71 -16.69 -18.71 -1.62
N LEU A 72 -15.54 -18.05 -1.67
CA LEU A 72 -14.75 -17.93 -2.89
C LEU A 72 -14.02 -19.24 -3.19
N ASN A 73 -13.88 -19.54 -4.49
CA ASN A 73 -13.12 -20.69 -4.93
C ASN A 73 -11.63 -20.37 -4.92
N ASP A 74 -10.92 -20.89 -3.92
CA ASP A 74 -9.48 -20.69 -3.75
C ASP A 74 -8.61 -21.38 -4.82
N GLU A 75 -9.20 -22.26 -5.65
CA GLU A 75 -8.55 -22.84 -6.84
C GLU A 75 -8.35 -21.80 -7.96
N LYS A 76 -8.98 -20.62 -7.85
CA LYS A 76 -8.84 -19.55 -8.83
C LYS A 76 -7.88 -18.47 -8.33
N ASP A 77 -7.02 -17.98 -9.21
CA ASP A 77 -6.23 -16.79 -8.94
C ASP A 77 -7.14 -15.55 -8.99
N TYR A 78 -7.22 -14.78 -7.91
CA TYR A 78 -8.05 -13.58 -7.82
C TYR A 78 -7.47 -12.54 -6.86
N PHE A 79 -7.94 -11.30 -6.97
CA PHE A 79 -7.74 -10.30 -5.94
C PHE A 79 -9.02 -9.52 -5.65
N ILE A 80 -9.07 -8.93 -4.46
CA ILE A 80 -10.17 -8.11 -3.96
C ILE A 80 -9.58 -6.89 -3.27
N TRP A 81 -10.07 -5.71 -3.64
CA TRP A 81 -9.64 -4.46 -3.04
C TRP A 81 -10.61 -3.98 -1.96
N PHE A 82 -10.10 -3.53 -0.82
CA PHE A 82 -10.88 -3.10 0.34
C PHE A 82 -10.82 -1.59 0.59
N GLY A 83 -10.42 -0.83 -0.44
CA GLY A 83 -10.18 0.60 -0.36
C GLY A 83 -8.78 0.93 0.15
N HIS A 84 -8.31 2.16 -0.13
CA HIS A 84 -6.94 2.60 0.16
C HIS A 84 -5.91 1.62 -0.43
N SER A 85 -4.92 1.19 0.35
CA SER A 85 -3.91 0.21 -0.04
C SER A 85 -4.21 -1.21 0.44
N SER A 86 -5.41 -1.47 0.98
CA SER A 86 -5.77 -2.78 1.52
C SER A 86 -6.35 -3.69 0.44
N TYR A 87 -5.74 -4.87 0.23
CA TYR A 87 -6.27 -5.87 -0.69
C TYR A 87 -5.89 -7.30 -0.30
N LEU A 88 -6.75 -8.24 -0.66
CA LEU A 88 -6.51 -9.69 -0.58
C LEU A 88 -6.16 -10.20 -1.98
N LEU A 89 -5.10 -11.00 -2.08
CA LEU A 89 -4.64 -11.66 -3.28
C LEU A 89 -4.59 -13.17 -3.02
N ASN A 90 -5.36 -13.95 -3.76
CA ASN A 90 -5.30 -15.41 -3.77
C ASN A 90 -4.56 -15.86 -5.03
N LEU A 91 -3.44 -16.54 -4.84
CA LEU A 91 -2.59 -17.06 -5.92
C LEU A 91 -2.18 -18.48 -5.60
N GLY A 92 -2.47 -19.43 -6.47
CA GLY A 92 -2.09 -20.83 -6.24
C GLY A 92 -2.59 -21.36 -4.89
N LYS A 93 -3.80 -20.96 -4.48
CA LYS A 93 -4.45 -21.25 -3.18
C LYS A 93 -3.81 -20.59 -1.95
N ILE A 94 -2.79 -19.76 -2.14
CA ILE A 94 -2.14 -18.98 -1.07
C ILE A 94 -2.75 -17.59 -1.00
N LYS A 95 -3.17 -17.18 0.20
CA LYS A 95 -3.78 -15.87 0.46
C LYS A 95 -2.79 -14.90 1.07
N PHE A 96 -2.57 -13.81 0.34
CA PHE A 96 -1.77 -12.66 0.73
C PHE A 96 -2.69 -11.50 1.07
N LEU A 97 -2.63 -10.99 2.29
CA LEU A 97 -3.33 -9.76 2.70
C LEU A 97 -2.31 -8.64 2.80
N VAL A 98 -2.49 -7.56 2.05
CA VAL A 98 -1.53 -6.44 2.00
C VAL A 98 -2.12 -5.19 2.63
N ASP A 99 -1.33 -4.53 3.49
CA ASP A 99 -1.62 -3.27 4.17
C ASP A 99 -3.08 -3.14 4.68
N PRO A 100 -3.60 -4.11 5.46
CA PRO A 100 -4.99 -4.09 5.88
C PRO A 100 -5.25 -3.03 6.95
N VAL A 101 -6.12 -2.08 6.61
CA VAL A 101 -6.65 -1.08 7.54
C VAL A 101 -8.16 -1.19 7.57
N PHE A 102 -8.67 -1.83 8.62
CA PHE A 102 -10.09 -2.05 8.84
C PHE A 102 -10.67 -1.26 10.03
N SER A 103 -9.84 -0.52 10.75
CA SER A 103 -10.34 0.46 11.73
C SER A 103 -11.10 1.60 11.07
N VAL A 104 -12.00 2.22 11.86
CA VAL A 104 -12.79 3.37 11.45
C VAL A 104 -11.93 4.61 11.15
N ASN A 105 -10.71 4.68 11.71
CA ASN A 105 -9.79 5.79 11.53
C ASN A 105 -8.37 5.29 11.27
N ALA A 106 -7.70 5.86 10.27
CA ALA A 106 -6.29 5.63 9.95
C ALA A 106 -5.39 6.63 10.69
N SER A 107 -5.54 6.69 12.03
CA SER A 107 -4.85 7.65 12.89
C SER A 107 -4.78 7.12 14.33
N PRO A 108 -3.76 7.49 15.12
CA PRO A 108 -3.77 7.21 16.56
C PRO A 108 -4.82 8.05 17.30
N LEU A 109 -5.34 9.14 16.71
CA LEU A 109 -6.34 9.99 17.32
C LEU A 109 -7.76 9.55 16.89
N PRO A 110 -8.70 9.36 17.83
CA PRO A 110 -10.09 9.04 17.49
C PRO A 110 -10.69 10.08 16.54
N ASN A 111 -11.51 9.64 15.59
CA ASN A 111 -12.22 10.48 14.61
C ASN A 111 -11.33 11.32 13.68
N ASN A 112 -10.02 11.12 13.67
CA ASN A 112 -9.10 11.74 12.73
C ASN A 112 -8.80 10.78 11.58
N VAL A 113 -8.78 11.26 10.32
CA VAL A 113 -8.64 10.40 9.12
C VAL A 113 -9.67 9.26 9.14
N LYS A 114 -10.94 9.61 9.25
CA LYS A 114 -12.06 8.64 9.29
C LYS A 114 -12.25 8.00 7.91
N GLU A 115 -12.58 6.72 7.90
CA GLU A 115 -13.02 6.01 6.69
C GLU A 115 -14.27 6.69 6.09
N PHE A 116 -14.36 6.71 4.76
CA PHE A 116 -15.52 7.25 4.06
C PHE A 116 -16.75 6.37 4.31
N ALA A 117 -17.91 7.03 4.37
CA ALA A 117 -19.19 6.36 4.52
C ALA A 117 -19.37 5.30 3.42
N GLY A 118 -19.82 4.09 3.79
CA GLY A 118 -20.02 2.96 2.87
C GLY A 118 -18.83 2.01 2.77
N THR A 119 -17.66 2.36 3.30
CA THR A 119 -16.45 1.51 3.25
C THR A 119 -16.29 0.57 4.45
N GLU A 120 -17.28 0.54 5.35
CA GLU A 120 -17.20 -0.13 6.66
C GLU A 120 -17.51 -1.64 6.62
N TYR A 121 -17.89 -2.19 5.46
CA TYR A 121 -18.31 -3.59 5.37
C TYR A 121 -17.18 -4.56 5.71
N TYR A 122 -15.97 -4.34 5.17
CA TYR A 122 -14.84 -5.25 5.36
C TYR A 122 -14.11 -4.96 6.68
N LYS A 123 -14.13 -5.95 7.59
CA LYS A 123 -13.48 -5.92 8.90
C LYS A 123 -12.71 -7.22 9.16
N SER A 124 -11.90 -7.24 10.22
CA SER A 124 -10.99 -8.36 10.55
C SER A 124 -11.72 -9.71 10.73
N ASP A 125 -12.96 -9.68 11.22
CA ASP A 125 -13.82 -10.86 11.41
C ASP A 125 -14.27 -11.49 10.09
N LYS A 126 -14.46 -10.68 9.03
CA LYS A 126 -14.81 -11.14 7.67
C LYS A 126 -13.63 -11.71 6.87
N MET A 127 -12.41 -11.60 7.37
CA MET A 127 -11.25 -12.16 6.67
C MET A 127 -11.16 -13.68 6.85
N PRO A 128 -10.90 -14.44 5.77
CA PRO A 128 -10.60 -15.87 5.85
C PRO A 128 -9.24 -16.11 6.51
N HIS A 129 -8.77 -17.37 6.53
CA HIS A 129 -7.36 -17.66 6.83
C HIS A 129 -6.44 -16.90 5.86
N ILE A 130 -5.33 -16.38 6.37
CA ILE A 130 -4.34 -15.61 5.61
C ILE A 130 -2.99 -16.30 5.78
N ASP A 131 -2.39 -16.76 4.69
CA ASP A 131 -1.08 -17.41 4.76
C ASP A 131 0.02 -16.39 5.05
N TYR A 132 -0.05 -15.24 4.36
CA TYR A 132 0.92 -14.16 4.51
C TYR A 132 0.24 -12.79 4.62
N LEU A 133 0.55 -12.08 5.70
CA LEU A 133 0.21 -10.68 5.87
C LEU A 133 1.44 -9.84 5.48
N ILE A 134 1.28 -8.92 4.53
CA ILE A 134 2.36 -8.06 4.01
C ILE A 134 2.11 -6.63 4.47
N ILE A 135 3.15 -5.98 4.99
CA ILE A 135 3.14 -4.56 5.33
C ILE A 135 4.23 -3.86 4.53
N THR A 136 3.91 -2.78 3.82
CA THR A 136 4.89 -2.03 3.00
C THR A 136 5.70 -1.03 3.83
N HIS A 137 5.09 -0.41 4.84
CA HIS A 137 5.73 0.51 5.77
C HIS A 137 4.85 0.77 7.01
N ASP A 138 5.31 1.57 7.97
CA ASP A 138 4.69 1.68 9.29
C ASP A 138 3.69 2.84 9.47
N HIS A 139 3.26 3.57 8.43
CA HIS A 139 2.26 4.62 8.60
C HIS A 139 0.90 4.07 9.04
N TYR A 140 0.05 4.92 9.63
CA TYR A 140 -1.21 4.48 10.25
C TYR A 140 -2.27 3.98 9.28
N ASP A 141 -2.20 4.43 8.03
CA ASP A 141 -3.06 4.07 6.92
C ASP A 141 -2.57 2.85 6.13
N HIS A 142 -1.41 2.28 6.51
CA HIS A 142 -0.89 1.01 6.00
C HIS A 142 -0.69 -0.05 7.10
N LEU A 143 -0.46 0.38 8.34
CA LEU A 143 -0.27 -0.47 9.51
C LEU A 143 -1.24 -0.08 10.64
N ASP A 144 -2.40 -0.73 10.65
CA ASP A 144 -3.42 -0.54 11.68
C ASP A 144 -3.27 -1.51 12.85
N TYR A 145 -2.89 -0.96 14.01
CA TYR A 145 -2.73 -1.71 15.25
C TYR A 145 -3.91 -2.62 15.62
N LYS A 146 -5.15 -2.13 15.47
CA LYS A 146 -6.34 -2.91 15.86
C LYS A 146 -6.54 -4.07 14.89
N THR A 147 -6.50 -3.78 13.58
CA THR A 147 -6.62 -4.79 12.53
C THR A 147 -5.58 -5.89 12.69
N ILE A 148 -4.31 -5.53 12.88
CA ILE A 148 -3.23 -6.51 13.03
C ILE A 148 -3.41 -7.38 14.27
N LEU A 149 -3.86 -6.82 15.40
CA LEU A 149 -4.15 -7.64 16.59
C LEU A 149 -5.33 -8.59 16.40
N GLU A 150 -6.40 -8.16 15.74
CA GLU A 150 -7.58 -8.98 15.50
C GLU A 150 -7.30 -10.10 14.48
N LEU A 151 -6.41 -9.86 13.51
CA LEU A 151 -5.99 -10.85 12.52
C LEU A 151 -4.91 -11.81 13.01
N LYS A 152 -4.28 -11.56 14.16
CA LYS A 152 -3.11 -12.30 14.66
C LYS A 152 -3.27 -13.82 14.65
N ASN A 153 -4.46 -14.34 14.98
CA ASN A 153 -4.73 -15.78 15.02
C ASN A 153 -5.23 -16.36 13.68
N LYS A 154 -5.44 -15.51 12.67
CA LYS A 154 -5.85 -15.89 11.31
C LYS A 154 -4.68 -15.85 10.32
N VAL A 155 -3.52 -15.33 10.74
CA VAL A 155 -2.35 -15.10 9.90
C VAL A 155 -1.26 -16.13 10.20
N GLY A 156 -0.77 -16.81 9.17
CA GLY A 156 0.37 -17.72 9.25
C GLY A 156 1.67 -16.97 9.54
N LYS A 157 2.18 -16.22 8.54
CA LYS A 157 3.39 -15.39 8.67
C LYS A 157 3.12 -13.93 8.30
N VAL A 158 3.96 -13.03 8.81
CA VAL A 158 3.98 -11.62 8.44
C VAL A 158 5.28 -11.30 7.69
N ILE A 159 5.19 -10.51 6.63
CA ILE A 159 6.33 -10.06 5.84
C ILE A 159 6.41 -8.53 5.97
N LEU A 160 7.54 -8.06 6.49
CA LEU A 160 7.72 -6.69 6.96
C LEU A 160 9.05 -6.11 6.44
N PRO A 161 9.14 -4.79 6.21
CA PRO A 161 10.41 -4.15 5.96
C PRO A 161 11.22 -4.04 7.26
N LEU A 162 12.54 -3.95 7.12
CA LEU A 162 13.50 -3.86 8.21
C LEU A 162 13.10 -2.78 9.25
N GLY A 163 13.00 -3.16 10.52
CA GLY A 163 12.62 -2.32 11.65
C GLY A 163 11.14 -2.37 12.04
N VAL A 164 10.23 -2.70 11.11
CA VAL A 164 8.78 -2.78 11.41
C VAL A 164 8.46 -3.98 12.31
N SER A 165 9.28 -5.04 12.26
CA SER A 165 9.13 -6.22 13.11
C SER A 165 9.11 -5.91 14.61
N GLU A 166 9.76 -4.83 15.05
CA GLU A 166 9.74 -4.41 16.45
C GLU A 166 8.32 -4.10 16.94
N HIS A 167 7.48 -3.51 16.09
CA HIS A 167 6.08 -3.25 16.41
C HIS A 167 5.32 -4.57 16.61
N PHE A 168 5.49 -5.52 15.70
CA PHE A 168 4.83 -6.83 15.74
C PHE A 168 5.25 -7.63 16.98
N LEU A 169 6.55 -7.68 17.27
CA LEU A 169 7.08 -8.32 18.49
C LEU A 169 6.50 -7.66 19.75
N TYR A 170 6.43 -6.32 19.78
CA TYR A 170 5.85 -5.60 20.91
C TYR A 170 4.34 -5.83 21.06
N TRP A 171 3.64 -6.07 19.96
CA TRP A 171 2.22 -6.44 19.92
C TRP A 171 1.98 -7.94 20.14
N GLY A 172 3.06 -8.71 20.33
CA GLY A 172 3.05 -10.09 20.79
C GLY A 172 3.05 -11.13 19.67
N TYR A 173 3.38 -10.76 18.43
CA TYR A 173 3.69 -11.75 17.40
C TYR A 173 4.92 -12.55 17.81
N LYS A 174 4.91 -13.84 17.46
CA LYS A 174 6.06 -14.73 17.70
C LYS A 174 7.12 -14.47 16.63
N LYS A 175 8.39 -14.53 17.01
CA LYS A 175 9.52 -14.19 16.12
C LYS A 175 9.57 -15.12 14.91
N GLU A 176 9.28 -16.40 15.09
CA GLU A 176 9.23 -17.43 14.05
C GLU A 176 8.16 -17.17 12.98
N ASN A 177 7.17 -16.33 13.26
CA ASN A 177 6.12 -15.94 12.30
C ASN A 177 6.48 -14.66 11.54
N ILE A 178 7.63 -14.04 11.79
CA ILE A 178 8.04 -12.78 11.17
C ILE A 178 9.14 -13.03 10.13
N ILE A 179 8.88 -12.60 8.91
CA ILE A 179 9.86 -12.46 7.83
C ILE A 179 10.15 -10.97 7.70
N GLU A 180 11.42 -10.59 7.83
CA GLU A 180 11.84 -9.20 7.86
C GLU A 180 12.95 -8.93 6.85
N LEU A 181 12.63 -8.10 5.86
CA LEU A 181 13.46 -7.87 4.67
C LEU A 181 13.96 -6.43 4.60
N GLU A 182 15.24 -6.27 4.29
CA GLU A 182 15.81 -5.03 3.74
C GLU A 182 15.66 -4.99 2.22
N TRP A 183 15.79 -3.80 1.60
CA TRP A 183 15.82 -3.69 0.14
C TRP A 183 16.80 -4.66 -0.50
N TYR A 184 16.34 -5.26 -1.59
CA TYR A 184 16.98 -6.30 -2.39
C TYR A 184 17.11 -7.67 -1.72
N GLU A 185 16.75 -7.82 -0.44
CA GLU A 185 16.63 -9.15 0.18
C GLU A 185 15.40 -9.89 -0.35
N SER A 186 15.54 -11.21 -0.51
CA SER A 186 14.48 -12.11 -0.96
C SER A 186 14.24 -13.22 0.04
N PHE A 187 13.02 -13.73 0.08
CA PHE A 187 12.65 -14.87 0.91
C PHE A 187 11.79 -15.85 0.10
N GLU A 188 12.17 -17.12 0.13
CA GLU A 188 11.40 -18.21 -0.47
C GLU A 188 10.26 -18.62 0.48
N LEU A 189 9.03 -18.31 0.07
CA LEU A 189 7.83 -18.58 0.87
C LEU A 189 7.39 -20.04 0.74
N SER A 190 7.54 -20.60 -0.46
CA SER A 190 7.38 -22.01 -0.82
C SER A 190 8.05 -22.26 -2.17
N GLU A 191 8.07 -23.51 -2.65
CA GLU A 191 8.73 -23.95 -3.90
C GLU A 191 8.45 -23.04 -5.12
N ASN A 192 7.25 -22.46 -5.21
CA ASN A 192 6.83 -21.63 -6.34
C ASN A 192 6.66 -20.15 -6.00
N PHE A 193 6.96 -19.74 -4.77
CA PHE A 193 6.76 -18.38 -4.29
C PHE A 193 8.03 -17.78 -3.71
N THR A 194 8.44 -16.64 -4.27
CA THR A 194 9.50 -15.81 -3.70
C THR A 194 8.98 -14.40 -3.55
N ILE A 195 9.26 -13.77 -2.41
CA ILE A 195 9.03 -12.34 -2.22
C ILE A 195 10.36 -11.62 -2.10
N THR A 196 10.52 -10.52 -2.82
CA THR A 196 11.70 -9.66 -2.80
C THR A 196 11.30 -8.26 -2.39
N SER A 197 12.00 -7.70 -1.41
CA SER A 197 11.85 -6.28 -1.05
C SER A 197 12.58 -5.44 -2.09
N GLU A 198 11.91 -4.44 -2.66
CA GLU A 198 12.50 -3.50 -3.61
C GLU A 198 12.36 -2.05 -3.10
N PRO A 199 13.27 -1.15 -3.47
CA PRO A 199 13.21 0.24 -3.07
C PRO A 199 11.89 0.91 -3.46
N THR A 200 11.45 1.84 -2.63
CA THR A 200 10.40 2.81 -2.95
C THR A 200 10.80 4.17 -2.38
N HIS A 201 10.31 5.27 -2.96
CA HIS A 201 10.60 6.62 -2.47
C HIS A 201 9.53 7.08 -1.49
N HIS A 202 9.73 6.82 -0.20
CA HIS A 202 8.74 7.20 0.82
C HIS A 202 9.43 7.52 2.15
N SER A 203 8.71 7.41 3.27
CA SER A 203 9.19 7.60 4.63
C SER A 203 8.48 6.66 5.60
N SER A 204 8.86 6.68 6.87
CA SER A 204 8.20 5.92 7.92
C SER A 204 8.03 6.78 9.17
N GLY A 205 7.07 6.45 10.02
CA GLY A 205 6.89 7.10 11.31
C GLY A 205 5.50 6.94 11.92
N ARG A 206 5.48 6.60 13.22
CA ARG A 206 4.25 6.51 14.02
C ARG A 206 4.18 7.48 15.19
N PHE A 207 5.32 8.05 15.60
CA PHE A 207 5.40 8.92 16.77
C PHE A 207 6.43 10.02 16.53
N LEU A 208 7.22 10.38 17.55
CA LEU A 208 8.13 11.53 17.50
C LEU A 208 9.35 11.36 16.58
N LYS A 209 9.72 10.13 16.22
CA LYS A 209 10.89 9.85 15.37
C LYS A 209 10.44 9.19 14.07
N ALA A 210 10.69 9.87 12.96
CA ALA A 210 10.49 9.34 11.62
C ALA A 210 11.69 8.50 11.15
N ASN A 211 11.47 7.68 10.12
CA ASN A 211 12.49 6.94 9.39
C ASN A 211 13.33 6.00 10.26
N GLN A 212 12.71 5.42 11.30
CA GLN A 212 13.36 4.46 12.20
C GLN A 212 13.17 3.00 11.75
N SER A 213 12.25 2.76 10.82
CA SER A 213 12.10 1.52 10.06
C SER A 213 12.13 1.83 8.57
N LEU A 214 12.41 0.81 7.76
CA LEU A 214 12.42 0.90 6.31
C LEU A 214 10.98 0.91 5.76
N TRP A 215 10.83 1.41 4.54
CA TRP A 215 9.63 1.36 3.70
C TRP A 215 9.99 0.65 2.40
N THR A 216 9.09 -0.08 1.78
CA THR A 216 9.44 -0.92 0.62
C THR A 216 8.27 -1.10 -0.34
N SER A 217 8.60 -1.36 -1.60
CA SER A 217 7.72 -2.13 -2.48
C SER A 217 8.10 -3.61 -2.39
N TYR A 218 7.24 -4.51 -2.84
CA TYR A 218 7.56 -5.93 -2.94
C TYR A 218 7.32 -6.46 -4.35
N VAL A 219 8.19 -7.37 -4.76
CA VAL A 219 7.97 -8.23 -5.93
C VAL A 219 7.62 -9.61 -5.43
N LEU A 220 6.39 -10.04 -5.69
CA LEU A 220 5.93 -11.39 -5.44
C LEU A 220 6.03 -12.19 -6.75
N LYS A 221 6.99 -13.11 -6.80
CA LYS A 221 7.14 -14.06 -7.90
C LYS A 221 6.32 -15.30 -7.60
N TYR A 222 5.46 -15.69 -8.53
CA TYR A 222 4.65 -16.91 -8.49
C TYR A 222 4.77 -17.65 -9.81
N GLN A 223 5.43 -18.82 -9.82
CA GLN A 223 5.78 -19.53 -11.07
C GLN A 223 6.51 -18.60 -12.05
N THR A 224 5.92 -18.34 -13.22
CA THR A 224 6.44 -17.42 -14.25
C THR A 224 5.87 -16.00 -14.13
N LYS A 225 4.95 -15.76 -13.19
CA LYS A 225 4.29 -14.46 -13.00
C LYS A 225 5.07 -13.59 -12.02
N ASN A 226 5.20 -12.31 -12.32
CA ASN A 226 5.71 -11.28 -11.41
C ASN A 226 4.57 -10.34 -11.01
N ILE A 227 4.31 -10.20 -9.71
CA ILE A 227 3.34 -9.25 -9.17
C ILE A 227 4.07 -8.15 -8.40
N PHE A 228 3.77 -6.89 -8.72
CA PHE A 228 4.34 -5.72 -8.05
C PHE A 228 3.36 -5.19 -6.99
N LEU A 229 3.82 -5.12 -5.74
CA LEU A 229 3.10 -4.55 -4.60
C LEU A 229 3.76 -3.21 -4.26
N GLY A 230 3.26 -2.11 -4.83
CA GLY A 230 4.02 -0.85 -4.91
C GLY A 230 4.17 -0.04 -3.62
N GLY A 231 3.30 -0.26 -2.62
CA GLY A 231 3.15 0.70 -1.51
C GLY A 231 2.61 2.04 -2.03
N ASP A 232 3.11 3.14 -1.47
CA ASP A 232 2.63 4.51 -1.68
C ASP A 232 3.77 5.53 -1.89
N GLY A 233 4.89 5.08 -2.43
CA GLY A 233 6.05 5.93 -2.66
C GLY A 233 6.01 6.72 -3.98
N ALA A 234 6.62 7.91 -3.93
CA ALA A 234 6.72 8.82 -5.05
C ALA A 234 7.54 8.28 -6.24
N TYR A 235 7.39 8.95 -7.37
CA TYR A 235 8.12 8.63 -8.59
C TYR A 235 9.64 8.86 -8.45
N GLY A 236 10.42 7.93 -8.98
CA GLY A 236 11.88 7.99 -9.02
C GLY A 236 12.49 6.97 -9.98
N LYS A 237 13.82 6.98 -10.10
CA LYS A 237 14.58 6.10 -11.02
C LYS A 237 14.42 4.62 -10.67
N HIS A 238 14.12 4.31 -9.42
CA HIS A 238 13.94 2.93 -8.95
C HIS A 238 12.92 2.14 -9.79
N PHE A 239 11.84 2.76 -10.29
CA PHE A 239 10.89 2.07 -11.18
C PHE A 239 11.54 1.55 -12.47
N LYS A 240 12.40 2.36 -13.11
CA LYS A 240 13.12 1.92 -14.31
C LYS A 240 14.13 0.82 -14.00
N GLU A 241 14.80 0.89 -12.85
CA GLU A 241 15.76 -0.15 -12.44
C GLU A 241 15.04 -1.47 -12.10
N ILE A 242 13.90 -1.40 -11.41
CA ILE A 242 13.02 -2.55 -11.16
C ILE A 242 12.52 -3.15 -12.47
N GLY A 243 12.06 -2.32 -13.41
CA GLY A 243 11.63 -2.77 -14.75
C GLY A 243 12.72 -3.50 -15.53
N LYS A 244 13.96 -2.99 -15.50
CA LYS A 244 15.11 -3.69 -16.09
C LYS A 244 15.40 -5.03 -15.41
N LYS A 245 15.29 -5.09 -14.08
CA LYS A 245 15.61 -6.29 -13.29
C LYS A 245 14.62 -7.43 -13.53
N TYR A 246 13.32 -7.13 -13.55
CA TYR A 246 12.26 -8.16 -13.64
C TYR A 246 11.70 -8.33 -15.05
N VAL A 247 12.07 -7.45 -15.98
CA VAL A 247 11.68 -7.42 -17.40
C VAL A 247 10.20 -7.13 -17.63
N ARG A 248 9.30 -7.70 -16.84
CA ARG A 248 7.84 -7.62 -16.99
C ARG A 248 7.14 -7.90 -15.65
N PHE A 249 6.05 -7.19 -15.40
CA PHE A 249 5.09 -7.53 -14.34
C PHE A 249 3.73 -7.86 -14.92
N ASP A 250 3.16 -9.00 -14.56
CA ASP A 250 1.84 -9.44 -15.00
C ASP A 250 0.73 -8.59 -14.33
N LEU A 251 0.95 -8.21 -13.08
CA LEU A 251 0.03 -7.42 -12.28
C LEU A 251 0.80 -6.43 -11.40
N ALA A 252 0.38 -5.16 -11.38
CA ALA A 252 0.99 -4.14 -10.54
C ALA A 252 -0.07 -3.36 -9.76
N PHE A 253 0.01 -3.41 -8.44
CA PHE A 253 -0.74 -2.55 -7.53
C PHE A 253 0.05 -1.27 -7.32
N MET A 254 -0.47 -0.15 -7.82
CA MET A 254 0.23 1.12 -7.88
C MET A 254 -0.56 2.18 -7.13
N GLU A 255 0.08 2.97 -6.28
CA GLU A 255 -0.63 4.07 -5.63
C GLU A 255 -1.15 5.11 -6.62
N ASN A 256 -2.32 5.66 -6.31
CA ASN A 256 -2.96 6.69 -7.10
C ASN A 256 -3.91 7.48 -6.20
N GLY A 257 -3.37 8.39 -5.40
CA GLY A 257 -4.15 9.21 -4.49
C GLY A 257 -3.26 9.89 -3.47
N GLN A 258 -3.84 10.76 -2.66
CA GLN A 258 -3.16 11.50 -1.60
C GLN A 258 -1.99 12.38 -2.06
N TYR A 259 -1.88 12.63 -3.36
CA TYR A 259 -0.88 13.54 -3.92
C TYR A 259 -1.21 15.00 -3.63
N ASN A 260 -0.18 15.84 -3.60
CA ASN A 260 -0.30 17.28 -3.53
C ASN A 260 1.00 17.94 -3.99
N LYS A 261 0.89 19.16 -4.53
CA LYS A 261 2.06 19.97 -4.90
C LYS A 261 2.95 20.32 -3.72
N LEU A 262 2.43 20.32 -2.49
CA LEU A 262 3.18 20.63 -1.27
C LEU A 262 4.08 19.50 -0.78
N TRP A 263 3.78 18.25 -1.13
CA TRP A 263 4.56 17.04 -0.78
C TRP A 263 4.75 16.14 -2.00
N LYS A 264 5.07 16.75 -3.16
CA LYS A 264 5.17 16.08 -4.48
C LYS A 264 6.24 14.97 -4.53
N TYR A 265 7.07 14.86 -3.51
CA TYR A 265 8.14 13.88 -3.40
C TYR A 265 7.79 12.68 -2.50
N SER A 266 6.57 12.63 -1.97
CA SER A 266 6.11 11.51 -1.12
C SER A 266 5.05 10.63 -1.79
N HIS A 267 4.23 11.17 -2.69
CA HIS A 267 3.20 10.45 -3.43
C HIS A 267 3.20 10.82 -4.92
N MET A 268 2.85 9.86 -5.77
CA MET A 268 2.73 10.04 -7.22
C MET A 268 1.46 10.78 -7.62
N PHE A 269 1.60 11.72 -8.55
CA PHE A 269 0.46 12.21 -9.32
C PHE A 269 -0.04 11.12 -10.30
N PRO A 270 -1.31 11.15 -10.75
CA PRO A 270 -1.87 10.10 -11.61
C PRO A 270 -1.06 9.84 -12.90
N LYS A 271 -0.47 10.89 -13.48
CA LYS A 271 0.43 10.76 -14.64
C LYS A 271 1.72 10.02 -14.30
N GLU A 272 2.27 10.26 -13.13
CA GLU A 272 3.47 9.59 -12.64
C GLU A 272 3.19 8.13 -12.29
N THR A 273 2.02 7.81 -11.73
CA THR A 273 1.58 6.42 -11.53
C THR A 273 1.58 5.63 -12.84
N LEU A 274 1.02 6.21 -13.92
CA LEU A 274 1.01 5.57 -15.24
C LEU A 274 2.41 5.48 -15.85
N GLN A 275 3.26 6.47 -15.62
CA GLN A 275 4.66 6.43 -16.06
C GLN A 275 5.47 5.37 -15.31
N ALA A 276 5.31 5.26 -13.99
CA ALA A 276 5.91 4.22 -13.17
C ALA A 276 5.49 2.82 -13.64
N ALA A 277 4.20 2.64 -13.93
CA ALA A 277 3.68 1.39 -14.47
C ALA A 277 4.29 1.03 -15.84
N LYS A 278 4.51 2.01 -16.73
CA LYS A 278 5.27 1.81 -17.98
C LYS A 278 6.73 1.46 -17.71
N ASP A 279 7.37 2.15 -16.77
CA ASP A 279 8.78 1.97 -16.45
C ASP A 279 9.08 0.58 -15.87
N ILE A 280 8.14 -0.02 -15.13
CA ILE A 280 8.24 -1.41 -14.68
C ILE A 280 7.75 -2.43 -15.73
N ASN A 281 7.25 -2.00 -16.89
CA ASN A 281 6.63 -2.88 -17.90
C ASN A 281 5.45 -3.70 -17.35
N ALA A 282 4.54 -3.05 -16.61
CA ALA A 282 3.32 -3.66 -16.09
C ALA A 282 2.33 -3.96 -17.21
N GLN A 283 1.81 -5.19 -17.22
CA GLN A 283 0.76 -5.62 -18.15
C GLN A 283 -0.62 -5.22 -17.69
N VAL A 284 -0.87 -5.32 -16.38
CA VAL A 284 -2.13 -4.90 -15.75
C VAL A 284 -1.80 -3.98 -14.58
N VAL A 285 -2.50 -2.85 -14.51
CA VAL A 285 -2.32 -1.83 -13.47
C VAL A 285 -3.59 -1.71 -12.63
N VAL A 286 -3.45 -1.84 -11.32
CA VAL A 286 -4.51 -1.66 -10.35
C VAL A 286 -4.19 -0.42 -9.50
N PRO A 287 -4.88 0.72 -9.70
CA PRO A 287 -4.67 1.90 -8.89
C PRO A 287 -5.27 1.71 -7.49
N ILE A 288 -4.45 1.86 -6.46
CA ILE A 288 -4.80 1.78 -5.04
C ILE A 288 -4.57 3.14 -4.35
N HIS A 289 -4.55 3.20 -3.02
CA HIS A 289 -4.29 4.40 -2.21
C HIS A 289 -5.37 5.52 -2.33
N ASN A 290 -6.60 5.13 -2.70
CA ASN A 290 -7.73 6.05 -2.90
C ASN A 290 -9.06 5.51 -2.32
N SER A 291 -10.12 6.31 -2.41
CA SER A 291 -11.53 5.92 -2.14
C SER A 291 -11.87 5.44 -0.73
N LYS A 292 -11.01 5.65 0.27
CA LYS A 292 -11.30 5.26 1.67
C LYS A 292 -11.02 6.34 2.70
N PHE A 293 -9.94 7.10 2.56
CA PHE A 293 -9.54 8.12 3.52
C PHE A 293 -9.27 9.46 2.83
N LYS A 294 -9.55 10.56 3.55
CA LYS A 294 -9.11 11.91 3.19
C LYS A 294 -7.75 12.19 3.83
N LEU A 295 -6.67 11.97 3.08
CA LEU A 295 -5.28 12.29 3.48
C LEU A 295 -4.67 13.41 2.61
N SER A 296 -5.40 13.89 1.61
CA SER A 296 -5.05 15.08 0.81
C SER A 296 -6.28 15.98 0.59
N VAL A 297 -6.10 17.01 -0.22
CA VAL A 297 -7.04 18.09 -0.50
C VAL A 297 -7.51 18.10 -1.97
N HIS A 298 -7.33 17.00 -2.71
CA HIS A 298 -7.98 16.82 -4.02
C HIS A 298 -9.41 16.29 -3.84
N GLU A 299 -10.27 16.34 -4.86
CA GLU A 299 -11.60 15.69 -4.75
C GLU A 299 -11.44 14.18 -4.51
N TRP A 300 -12.36 13.57 -3.78
CA TRP A 300 -12.22 12.17 -3.36
C TRP A 300 -12.11 11.19 -4.55
N ASN A 301 -12.76 11.50 -5.68
CA ASN A 301 -12.74 10.70 -6.91
C ASN A 301 -11.83 11.27 -8.01
N GLU A 302 -11.15 12.39 -7.77
CA GLU A 302 -10.19 12.97 -8.72
C GLU A 302 -9.10 11.97 -9.13
N PRO A 303 -8.47 11.20 -8.22
CA PRO A 303 -7.40 10.29 -8.62
C PRO A 303 -7.87 9.24 -9.63
N LEU A 304 -9.07 8.68 -9.43
CA LEU A 304 -9.63 7.68 -10.35
C LEU A 304 -10.08 8.33 -11.68
N LYS A 305 -10.68 9.52 -11.65
CA LYS A 305 -11.04 10.27 -12.87
C LYS A 305 -9.81 10.57 -13.71
N GLU A 306 -8.76 11.10 -13.09
CA GLU A 306 -7.59 11.60 -13.79
C GLU A 306 -6.72 10.47 -14.32
N ILE A 307 -6.50 9.40 -13.55
CA ILE A 307 -5.75 8.25 -14.05
C ILE A 307 -6.46 7.58 -15.23
N THR A 308 -7.80 7.44 -15.17
CA THR A 308 -8.58 6.87 -16.28
C THR A 308 -8.52 7.77 -17.51
N ARG A 309 -8.66 9.09 -17.34
CA ARG A 309 -8.58 10.07 -18.44
C ARG A 309 -7.22 10.03 -19.11
N LEU A 310 -6.14 10.19 -18.34
CA LEU A 310 -4.76 10.15 -18.85
C LEU A 310 -4.41 8.80 -19.47
N ASN A 311 -4.90 7.69 -18.91
CA ASN A 311 -4.68 6.38 -19.52
C ASN A 311 -5.39 6.27 -20.88
N LYS A 312 -6.62 6.75 -20.98
CA LYS A 312 -7.38 6.77 -22.23
C LYS A 312 -6.76 7.71 -23.27
N GLU A 313 -6.16 8.82 -22.87
CA GLU A 313 -5.61 9.81 -23.81
C GLU A 313 -4.15 9.51 -24.22
N GLU A 314 -3.29 9.16 -23.26
CA GLU A 314 -1.82 9.15 -23.44
C GLU A 314 -1.17 7.77 -23.23
N PHE A 315 -1.58 7.00 -22.21
CA PHE A 315 -0.79 5.83 -21.77
C PHE A 315 -1.21 4.50 -22.36
N LYS A 316 -2.51 4.26 -22.52
CA LYS A 316 -3.12 3.06 -23.12
C LYS A 316 -2.69 1.73 -22.46
N LEU A 317 -2.46 1.75 -21.14
CA LEU A 317 -2.20 0.54 -20.34
C LEU A 317 -3.51 -0.20 -20.06
N ASN A 318 -3.43 -1.51 -19.75
CA ASN A 318 -4.57 -2.25 -19.24
C ASN A 318 -4.82 -1.86 -17.78
N LEU A 319 -5.72 -0.90 -17.58
CA LEU A 319 -6.04 -0.34 -16.29
C LEU A 319 -7.30 -0.99 -15.72
N VAL A 320 -7.20 -1.54 -14.51
CA VAL A 320 -8.31 -2.19 -13.82
C VAL A 320 -8.80 -1.27 -12.71
N THR A 321 -9.99 -0.71 -12.89
CA THR A 321 -10.64 0.11 -11.85
C THR A 321 -11.90 -0.57 -11.36
N MET A 322 -12.08 -0.63 -10.03
CA MET A 322 -13.13 -1.45 -9.42
C MET A 322 -13.78 -0.80 -8.20
N LYS A 323 -14.93 -1.33 -7.80
CA LYS A 323 -15.51 -1.01 -6.51
C LYS A 323 -14.79 -1.79 -5.41
N ILE A 324 -14.82 -1.23 -4.21
CA ILE A 324 -14.42 -1.96 -3.01
C ILE A 324 -15.25 -3.25 -2.92
N GLY A 325 -14.56 -4.39 -2.77
CA GLY A 325 -15.16 -5.71 -2.64
C GLY A 325 -15.46 -6.46 -3.93
N ASP A 326 -15.20 -5.87 -5.10
CA ASP A 326 -15.27 -6.59 -6.37
C ASP A 326 -14.20 -7.70 -6.41
N VAL A 327 -14.59 -8.89 -6.88
CA VAL A 327 -13.66 -10.00 -7.14
C VAL A 327 -13.18 -9.91 -8.57
N VAL A 328 -11.85 -9.84 -8.74
CA VAL A 328 -11.22 -9.83 -10.06
C VAL A 328 -10.34 -11.06 -10.21
N TYR A 329 -10.73 -11.94 -11.13
CA TYR A 329 -10.00 -13.16 -11.47
C TYR A 329 -8.84 -12.84 -12.42
N ILE A 330 -7.64 -13.28 -12.05
CA ILE A 330 -6.39 -12.90 -12.72
C ILE A 330 -6.27 -13.54 -14.11
N ASP A 331 -6.70 -14.79 -14.25
CA ASP A 331 -6.66 -15.49 -15.56
C ASP A 331 -7.63 -14.90 -16.59
N ASN A 332 -8.58 -14.06 -16.16
CA ASN A 332 -9.55 -13.39 -17.00
C ASN A 332 -9.20 -11.92 -17.28
N LEU A 333 -7.98 -11.46 -16.93
CA LEU A 333 -7.53 -10.08 -17.15
C LEU A 333 -7.14 -9.83 -18.62
N ASN A 334 -8.06 -10.11 -19.53
CA ASN A 334 -8.04 -9.58 -20.87
C ASN A 334 -9.00 -8.37 -20.90
N PHE A 335 -8.49 -7.21 -21.31
CA PHE A 335 -9.22 -5.94 -21.56
C PHE A 335 -9.50 -5.01 -20.37
N ASN A 336 -9.61 -3.71 -20.70
CA ASN A 336 -9.94 -2.57 -19.84
C ASN A 336 -11.13 -2.87 -18.91
N TYR A 337 -10.86 -3.40 -17.73
CA TYR A 337 -11.87 -3.76 -16.75
C TYR A 337 -12.27 -2.50 -15.99
N GLU A 338 -13.39 -1.89 -16.40
CA GLU A 338 -13.96 -0.71 -15.75
C GLU A 338 -15.24 -1.07 -14.98
N ARG A 339 -15.13 -1.20 -13.66
CA ARG A 339 -16.26 -1.21 -12.71
C ARG A 339 -16.15 -0.01 -11.76
N CYS A 340 -15.90 1.17 -12.33
CA CYS A 340 -15.28 2.27 -11.61
C CYS A 340 -16.25 3.22 -10.88
N LEU A 341 -15.72 3.81 -9.81
CA LEU A 341 -16.30 4.93 -9.05
C LEU A 341 -16.26 6.28 -9.81
N THR A 342 -15.65 6.34 -10.99
CA THR A 342 -15.45 7.58 -11.79
C THR A 342 -16.74 8.32 -12.16
N LYS A 343 -17.89 7.64 -12.17
CA LYS A 343 -19.19 8.22 -12.56
C LYS A 343 -20.04 8.69 -11.39
N ILE A 344 -19.57 8.54 -10.15
CA ILE A 344 -20.35 8.88 -8.96
C ILE A 344 -20.26 10.39 -8.74
N LYS A 345 -21.42 11.04 -8.84
CA LYS A 345 -21.62 12.41 -8.37
C LYS A 345 -21.98 12.38 -6.88
N ASN A 346 -21.66 13.46 -6.20
CA ASN A 346 -21.81 13.61 -4.76
C ASN A 346 -23.25 13.59 -4.28
#